data_AF-Q2CDQ1-F1
#
_entry.id   AF-Q2CDQ1-F1
#
_cell.length_a   1.000
_cell.length_b   1.000
_cell.length_c   1.000
_cell.angle_alpha   90.00
_cell.angle_beta   90.00
_cell.angle_gamma   90.00
#
_symmetry.space_group_name_H-M   'P 1'
#
loop_
_entity.id
_entity.type
_entity.pdbx_description
1 polymer ?
#
loop_
_entity_poly.entity_id
_entity_poly.type
_entity_poly.pdbx_seq_one_letter_code
_entity_poly.pdbx_strand_id
1 'polypeptide(L)'
;MPDQTDADRMKALEERIRKAKDERAPKPREADHHSQAQLAWRMVIELVAGLGIGFGIGYGLDSLLGTKPWLMVLFIFLGLAAGIKTMMRSAQEVQRQQQADEAGEDGDATRGS
;
A
#
# COMPACT_ATOMS: atom_id res chain seq x y z
N MET A 1 31.14 -16.28 -49.26
CA MET A 1 29.70 -16.30 -48.93
C MET A 1 29.53 -16.76 -47.47
N PRO A 2 29.87 -15.93 -46.45
CA PRO A 2 29.68 -16.27 -45.03
C PRO A 2 28.40 -15.67 -44.40
N ASP A 3 27.66 -14.84 -45.13
CA ASP A 3 26.64 -13.95 -44.52
C ASP A 3 25.31 -14.63 -44.14
N GLN A 4 24.97 -15.77 -44.75
CA GLN A 4 23.70 -16.47 -44.47
C GLN A 4 23.69 -17.17 -43.11
N THR A 5 24.82 -17.76 -42.70
CA THR A 5 24.92 -18.50 -41.44
C THR A 5 24.86 -17.62 -40.20
N ASP A 6 25.31 -16.37 -40.31
CA ASP A 6 25.27 -15.43 -39.19
C ASP A 6 23.87 -14.83 -39.03
N ALA A 7 23.17 -14.56 -40.13
CA ALA A 7 21.77 -14.12 -40.09
C ALA A 7 20.86 -15.15 -39.39
N ASP A 8 21.09 -16.45 -39.62
CA ASP A 8 20.31 -17.52 -38.99
C ASP A 8 20.59 -17.66 -37.49
N ARG A 9 21.84 -17.45 -37.06
CA ARG A 9 22.20 -17.43 -35.63
C ARG A 9 21.59 -16.25 -34.91
N MET A 10 21.58 -15.07 -35.53
CA MET A 10 20.97 -13.87 -34.95
C MET A 10 19.47 -14.03 -34.77
N LYS A 11 18.77 -14.60 -35.76
CA LYS A 11 17.34 -14.93 -35.64
C LYS A 11 17.06 -15.90 -34.51
N ALA A 12 17.86 -16.95 -34.37
CA ALA A 12 17.73 -17.91 -33.28
C ALA A 12 18.00 -17.29 -31.90
N LEU A 13 18.93 -16.35 -31.80
CA LEU A 13 19.20 -15.59 -30.58
C LEU A 13 18.06 -14.63 -30.25
N GLU A 14 17.52 -13.92 -31.24
CA GLU A 14 16.35 -13.05 -31.10
C GLU A 14 15.12 -13.82 -30.64
N GLU A 15 14.86 -15.00 -31.20
CA GLU A 15 13.75 -15.85 -30.76
C GLU A 15 13.94 -16.32 -29.31
N ARG A 16 15.16 -16.70 -28.91
CA ARG A 16 15.46 -17.10 -27.53
C ARG A 16 15.36 -15.93 -26.56
N ILE A 17 15.84 -14.75 -26.95
CA ILE A 17 15.73 -13.52 -26.15
C ILE A 17 14.26 -13.15 -26.02
N ARG A 18 13.49 -13.16 -27.12
CA ARG A 18 12.07 -12.85 -27.10
C ARG A 18 11.29 -13.82 -26.23
N LYS A 19 11.55 -15.12 -26.34
CA LYS A 19 10.92 -16.15 -25.50
C LYS A 19 11.28 -15.96 -24.01
N ALA A 20 12.54 -15.67 -23.70
CA ALA A 20 12.98 -15.38 -22.34
C ALA A 20 12.44 -14.04 -21.82
N LYS A 21 12.20 -13.06 -22.70
CA LYS A 21 11.63 -11.74 -22.38
C LYS A 21 10.12 -11.82 -22.21
N ASP A 22 9.43 -12.71 -22.91
CA ASP A 22 8.01 -13.03 -22.70
C ASP A 22 7.80 -13.83 -21.41
N GLU A 23 8.71 -14.73 -21.05
CA GLU A 23 8.71 -15.44 -19.75
C GLU A 23 9.11 -14.54 -18.57
N ARG A 24 9.95 -13.53 -18.82
CA ARG A 24 10.32 -12.47 -17.85
C ARG A 24 9.44 -11.23 -17.94
N ALA A 25 8.46 -11.19 -18.84
CA ALA A 25 7.52 -10.09 -18.90
C ALA A 25 6.79 -10.09 -17.55
N PRO A 26 6.82 -8.99 -16.79
CA PRO A 26 6.16 -8.95 -15.49
C PRO A 26 4.69 -9.29 -15.74
N LYS A 27 4.22 -10.36 -15.10
CA LYS A 27 2.79 -10.71 -15.06
C LYS A 27 2.00 -9.41 -14.75
N PRO A 28 0.85 -9.17 -15.40
CA PRO A 28 0.03 -8.01 -15.12
C PRO A 28 -0.13 -7.85 -13.61
N ARG A 29 0.24 -6.68 -13.10
CA ARG A 29 0.37 -6.32 -11.69
C ARG A 29 -0.80 -6.85 -10.83
N GLU A 30 -0.67 -8.04 -10.26
CA GLU A 30 -1.53 -8.45 -9.12
C GLU A 30 -1.13 -7.71 -7.83
N ALA A 31 0.02 -7.04 -7.83
CA ALA A 31 0.50 -6.23 -6.72
C ALA A 31 -0.38 -5.00 -6.38
N ASP A 32 -1.11 -4.45 -7.36
CA ASP A 32 -1.93 -3.25 -7.14
C ASP A 32 -3.20 -3.52 -6.31
N HIS A 33 -3.83 -4.68 -6.46
CA HIS A 33 -5.04 -5.03 -5.71
C HIS A 33 -4.73 -5.35 -4.24
N HIS A 34 -3.61 -6.02 -3.97
CA HIS A 34 -3.23 -6.37 -2.60
C HIS A 34 -2.81 -5.13 -1.79
N SER A 35 -2.09 -4.19 -2.41
CA SER A 35 -1.68 -2.93 -1.76
C SER A 35 -2.88 -2.06 -1.38
N GLN A 36 -3.84 -1.90 -2.29
CA GLN A 36 -5.06 -1.12 -2.04
C GLN A 36 -5.97 -1.75 -0.98
N ALA A 37 -6.13 -3.08 -1.01
CA ALA A 37 -6.91 -3.80 -0.01
C ALA A 37 -6.29 -3.68 1.40
N GLN A 38 -4.97 -3.79 1.51
CA GLN A 38 -4.25 -3.64 2.77
C GLN A 38 -4.38 -2.23 3.35
N LEU A 39 -4.32 -1.20 2.48
CA LEU A 39 -4.56 0.18 2.89
C LEU A 39 -6.01 0.35 3.42
N ALA A 40 -7.00 -0.13 2.67
CA ALA A 40 -8.40 -0.06 3.07
C ALA A 40 -8.66 -0.75 4.42
N TRP A 41 -8.11 -1.94 4.62
CA TRP A 41 -8.23 -2.67 5.88
C TRP A 41 -7.58 -1.96 7.07
N ARG A 42 -6.39 -1.37 6.87
CA ARG A 42 -5.73 -0.56 7.91
C ARG A 42 -6.57 0.65 8.30
N MET A 43 -7.15 1.35 7.34
CA MET A 43 -8.03 2.48 7.61
C MET A 43 -9.24 2.09 8.48
N VAL A 44 -9.83 0.91 8.22
CA VAL A 44 -10.92 0.37 9.05
C VAL A 44 -10.44 0.07 10.47
N ILE A 45 -9.31 -0.62 10.62
CA ILE A 45 -8.75 -0.92 11.94
C ILE A 45 -8.44 0.37 12.70
N GLU A 46 -7.84 1.37 12.06
CA GLU A 46 -7.49 2.64 12.69
C GLU A 46 -8.74 3.39 13.17
N LEU A 47 -9.82 3.38 12.39
CA LEU A 47 -11.10 3.98 12.79
C LEU A 47 -11.73 3.22 13.97
N VAL A 48 -11.80 1.89 13.89
CA VAL A 48 -12.37 1.03 14.93
C VAL A 48 -11.54 1.08 16.21
N ALA A 49 -10.22 1.11 16.11
CA ALA A 49 -9.32 1.25 17.25
C ALA A 49 -9.51 2.61 17.94
N GLY A 50 -9.57 3.71 17.18
CA GLY A 50 -9.85 5.04 17.73
C GLY A 50 -11.18 5.09 18.48
N LEU A 51 -12.25 4.54 17.87
CA LEU A 51 -13.57 4.47 18.49
C LEU A 51 -13.57 3.55 19.72
N GLY A 52 -12.94 2.39 19.65
CA GLY A 52 -12.85 1.42 20.74
C GLY A 52 -12.07 1.97 21.94
N ILE A 53 -10.97 2.68 21.71
CA ILE A 53 -10.20 3.36 22.76
C ILE A 53 -11.04 4.48 23.39
N GLY A 54 -11.68 5.32 22.57
CA GLY A 54 -12.56 6.39 23.06
C GLY A 54 -13.72 5.85 23.91
N PHE A 55 -14.39 4.81 23.42
CA PHE A 55 -15.45 4.14 24.16
C PHE A 55 -14.93 3.52 25.46
N GLY A 56 -13.82 2.77 25.43
CA GLY A 56 -13.27 2.10 26.61
C GLY A 56 -12.85 3.09 27.70
N ILE A 57 -12.17 4.19 27.33
CA ILE A 57 -11.78 5.25 28.27
C ILE A 57 -13.03 5.95 28.81
N GLY A 58 -13.95 6.34 27.93
CA GLY A 58 -15.16 7.05 28.31
C GLY A 58 -16.06 6.24 29.24
N TYR A 59 -16.28 4.96 28.94
CA TYR A 59 -17.03 4.03 29.77
C TYR A 59 -16.33 3.79 31.12
N GLY A 60 -15.00 3.59 31.12
CA GLY A 60 -14.24 3.41 32.35
C GLY A 60 -14.32 4.62 33.27
N LEU A 61 -14.21 5.83 32.72
CA LEU A 61 -14.32 7.08 33.48
C LEU A 61 -15.74 7.32 33.98
N ASP A 62 -16.76 7.10 33.16
CA ASP A 62 -18.16 7.22 33.59
C ASP A 62 -18.48 6.23 34.72
N SER A 63 -17.94 5.00 34.65
CA SER A 63 -18.11 4.00 35.71
C SER A 63 -17.39 4.35 37.00
N LEU A 64 -16.25 5.04 36.95
CA LEU A 64 -15.46 5.39 38.14
C LEU A 64 -15.98 6.67 38.81
N LEU A 65 -16.40 7.64 38.01
CA LEU A 65 -16.82 8.97 38.49
C LEU A 65 -18.33 9.06 38.71
N GLY A 66 -19.09 8.02 38.33
CA GLY A 66 -20.55 8.02 38.40
C GLY A 66 -21.17 9.09 37.50
N THR A 67 -20.40 9.61 36.53
CA THR A 67 -20.92 10.55 35.56
C THR A 67 -21.92 9.80 34.67
N LYS A 68 -23.07 10.45 34.45
CA LYS A 68 -23.98 10.11 33.33
C LYS A 68 -23.14 10.02 32.03
N PRO A 69 -23.61 9.39 30.93
CA PRO A 69 -22.79 9.02 29.75
C PRO A 69 -22.13 10.17 28.95
N TRP A 70 -21.97 11.34 29.56
CA TRP A 70 -21.27 12.52 29.09
C TRP A 70 -19.80 12.28 28.77
N LEU A 71 -19.03 11.60 29.63
CA LEU A 71 -17.61 11.37 29.30
C LEU A 71 -17.50 10.36 28.17
N MET A 72 -18.33 9.32 28.15
CA MET A 72 -18.41 8.40 27.02
C MET A 72 -18.70 9.13 25.70
N VAL A 73 -19.69 10.02 25.66
CA VAL A 73 -19.99 10.81 24.45
C VAL A 73 -18.79 11.68 24.04
N LEU A 74 -18.17 12.39 24.98
CA LEU A 74 -17.00 13.23 24.71
C LEU A 74 -15.82 12.41 24.16
N PHE A 75 -15.50 11.28 24.80
CA PHE A 75 -14.39 10.43 24.38
C PHE A 75 -14.67 9.65 23.10
N ILE A 76 -15.92 9.35 22.76
CA ILE A 76 -16.28 8.82 21.45
C ILE A 76 -15.93 9.83 20.36
N PHE A 77 -16.26 11.11 20.51
CA PHE A 77 -15.89 12.13 19.53
C PHE A 77 -14.38 12.33 19.44
N LEU A 78 -13.67 12.34 20.58
CA LEU A 78 -12.21 12.41 20.60
C LEU A 78 -11.56 11.19 19.93
N GLY A 79 -12.07 9.98 20.22
CA GLY A 79 -11.62 8.73 19.63
C GLY A 79 -11.85 8.68 18.12
N LEU A 80 -13.02 9.13 17.67
CA LEU A 80 -13.34 9.27 16.25
C LEU A 80 -12.39 10.27 15.55
N ALA A 81 -12.18 11.45 16.14
CA ALA A 81 -11.27 12.46 15.60
C ALA A 81 -9.83 11.93 15.49
N ALA A 82 -9.37 11.20 16.51
CA ALA A 82 -8.06 10.55 16.51
C ALA A 82 -7.97 9.42 15.45
N GLY A 83 -9.02 8.62 15.30
CA GLY A 83 -9.13 7.56 14.29
C GLY A 83 -9.05 8.12 12.88
N ILE A 84 -9.86 9.14 12.57
CA ILE A 84 -9.85 9.83 11.26
C ILE A 84 -8.48 10.46 10.98
N LYS A 85 -7.86 11.13 11.98
CA LYS A 85 -6.53 11.73 11.82
C LYS A 85 -5.47 10.68 11.48
N THR A 86 -5.53 9.52 12.14
CA THR A 86 -4.60 8.41 11.88
C THR A 86 -4.83 7.82 10.49
N MET A 87 -6.10 7.59 10.12
CA MET A 87 -6.50 7.15 8.78
C MET A 87 -5.96 8.05 7.67
N MET A 88 -6.13 9.36 7.80
CA MET A 88 -5.61 10.33 6.83
C MET A 88 -4.08 10.30 6.74
N ARG A 89 -3.39 10.15 7.88
CA ARG A 89 -1.94 10.00 7.91
C ARG A 89 -1.49 8.73 7.20
N SER A 90 -2.15 7.60 7.44
CA SER A 90 -1.84 6.32 6.79
C SER A 90 -2.05 6.38 5.28
N ALA A 91 -3.11 7.04 4.82
CA ALA A 91 -3.32 7.28 3.39
C ALA A 91 -2.16 8.09 2.77
N GLN A 92 -1.69 9.16 3.44
CA GLN A 92 -0.58 9.99 2.95
C GLN A 92 0.76 9.25 2.95
N GLU A 93 1.04 8.45 3.97
CA GLU A 93 2.28 7.66 4.09
C GLU A 93 2.40 6.66 2.94
N VAL A 94 1.33 5.92 2.65
CA VAL A 94 1.31 4.91 1.58
C VAL A 94 1.40 5.57 0.20
N GLN A 95 0.74 6.72 0.00
CA GLN A 95 0.86 7.46 -1.25
C GLN A 95 2.29 7.98 -1.51
N ARG A 96 3.00 8.39 -0.47
CA ARG A 96 4.42 8.79 -0.57
C ARG A 96 5.33 7.61 -0.87
N GLN A 97 5.08 6.45 -0.26
CA GLN A 97 5.86 5.23 -0.54
C GLN A 97 5.71 4.79 -1.99
N GLN A 98 4.48 4.78 -2.52
CA GLN A 98 4.24 4.46 -3.94
C GLN A 98 5.03 5.37 -4.88
N GLN A 99 5.04 6.68 -4.64
CA GLN A 99 5.80 7.64 -5.46
C GLN A 99 7.32 7.45 -5.35
N ALA A 100 7.82 7.04 -4.19
CA ALA A 100 9.25 6.81 -3.97
C ALA A 100 9.72 5.51 -4.64
N ASP A 101 8.89 4.46 -4.61
CA ASP A 101 9.17 3.18 -5.26
C ASP A 101 9.20 3.33 -6.79
N GLU A 102 8.24 4.07 -7.38
CA GLU A 102 8.21 4.38 -8.82
C GLU A 102 9.46 5.17 -9.28
N ALA A 103 9.90 6.17 -8.51
CA ALA A 103 11.08 6.96 -8.83
C ALA A 103 12.40 6.16 -8.70
N GLY A 104 12.42 5.10 -7.89
CA GLY A 104 13.56 4.20 -7.73
C GLY A 104 13.72 3.23 -8.91
N GLU A 105 12.62 2.72 -9.45
CA GLU A 105 12.64 1.82 -10.63
C GLU A 105 13.12 2.54 -11.90
N ASP A 106 12.70 3.79 -12.13
CA ASP A 106 13.11 4.57 -13.31
C ASP A 106 14.62 4.95 -13.29
N GLY A 107 15.19 5.13 -12.09
CA GLY A 107 16.60 5.47 -11.89
C GLY A 107 17.57 4.30 -12.10
N ASP A 108 17.10 3.06 -11.90
CA ASP A 108 17.88 1.84 -12.17
C ASP A 108 17.80 1.45 -13.67
N ALA A 109 16.62 1.60 -14.28
CA ALA A 109 16.39 1.34 -15.70
C ALA A 109 17.22 2.25 -16.63
N THR A 110 17.53 3.48 -16.22
CA THR A 110 18.34 4.45 -16.97
C THR A 110 19.85 4.29 -16.76
N ARG A 111 20.28 3.52 -15.75
CA ARG A 111 21.71 3.32 -15.43
C ARG A 111 22.29 2.02 -15.98
N GLY A 112 21.44 1.12 -16.47
CA GLY A 112 21.79 -0.17 -17.04
C GLY A 112 21.81 -0.24 -18.58
N SER A 113 21.57 0.87 -19.30
CA SER A 113 21.60 0.96 -20.77
C SER A 113 22.91 1.54 -21.30
#